data_AF-A0A497C0C8-F1
#
_entry.id   AF-A0A497C0C8-F1
#
_cell.length_a   1.000
_cell.length_b   1.000
_cell.length_c   1.000
_cell.angle_alpha   90.00
_cell.angle_beta   90.00
_cell.angle_gamma   90.00
#
_symmetry.space_group_name_H-M   'P 1'
#
loop_
_entity.id
_entity.type
_entity.pdbx_description
1 polymer ?
#
loop_
_entity_poly.entity_id
_entity_poly.type
_entity_poly.pdbx_seq_one_letter_code
_entity_poly.pdbx_strand_id
1 'polypeptide(L)' 'MITKRQLGFAVVALGLLVIGATVGVDFIGAGRWSGFGPLQRIGIGLSLPTIVAGCILIRLGNRPA' A
#
# COMPACT_ATOMS: atom_id res chain seq x y z
N MET A 1 8.41 3.67 22.72
CA MET A 1 8.56 2.43 21.91
C MET A 1 7.43 2.37 20.91
N ILE A 2 7.73 2.03 19.65
CA ILE A 2 6.69 1.86 18.61
C ILE A 2 6.07 0.47 18.81
N THR A 3 4.74 0.40 18.81
CA THR A 3 4.03 -0.89 18.89
C THR A 3 3.82 -1.50 17.51
N LYS A 4 3.70 -2.84 17.41
CA LYS A 4 3.34 -3.54 16.17
C LYS A 4 2.04 -3.00 15.58
N ARG A 5 1.09 -2.58 16.42
CA ARG A 5 -0.15 -1.92 15.96
C ARG A 5 0.11 -0.57 15.28
N GLN A 6 0.96 0.28 15.87
CA GLN A 6 1.32 1.57 15.25
C GLN A 6 2.07 1.37 13.93
N LEU A 7 3.03 0.43 13.92
CA LEU A 7 3.74 0.05 12.70
C LEU A 7 2.77 -0.50 11.65
N GLY A 8 1.83 -1.35 12.05
CA GLY A 8 0.82 -1.91 11.15
C GLY A 8 -0.05 -0.84 10.50
N PHE A 9 -0.51 0.17 11.25
CA PHE A 9 -1.22 1.31 10.66
C PHE A 9 -0.36 2.09 9.67
N ALA A 10 0.92 2.33 9.98
CA ALA A 10 1.84 3.01 9.06
C ALA A 10 2.04 2.21 7.76
N VAL A 11 2.21 0.89 7.87
CA VAL A 11 2.38 -0.01 6.73
C VAL A 11 1.12 -0.04 5.85
N VAL A 12 -0.07 -0.14 6.45
CA VAL A 12 -1.33 -0.08 5.70
C VAL A 12 -1.49 1.26 5.00
N ALA A 13 -1.22 2.38 5.71
CA ALA A 13 -1.32 3.72 5.14
C ALA A 13 -0.39 3.91 3.93
N LEU A 14 0.84 3.41 4.02
CA LEU A 14 1.79 3.44 2.90
C LEU A 14 1.30 2.63 1.70
N GLY A 15 0.78 1.41 1.93
CA GLY A 15 0.22 0.60 0.84
C GLY A 15 -0.97 1.27 0.15
N LEU A 16 -1.88 1.87 0.91
CA LEU A 16 -3.01 2.63 0.36
C LEU A 16 -2.54 3.87 -0.41
N LEU A 17 -1.51 4.57 0.08
CA LEU A 17 -0.94 5.72 -0.60
C LEU A 17 -0.33 5.33 -1.95
N VAL A 18 0.41 4.22 -2.02
CA VAL A 18 0.97 3.72 -3.29
C VAL A 18 -0.14 3.34 -4.28
N ILE A 19 -1.21 2.68 -3.83
CA ILE A 19 -2.38 2.40 -4.69
C ILE A 19 -2.99 3.72 -5.19
N GLY A 20 -3.24 4.67 -4.29
CA GLY A 20 -3.82 5.96 -4.65
C GLY A 20 -2.95 6.74 -5.63
N ALA A 21 -1.63 6.75 -5.42
CA ALA A 21 -0.68 7.40 -6.31
C ALA A 21 -0.64 6.72 -7.68
N THR A 22 -0.58 5.38 -7.73
CA THR A 22 -0.49 4.64 -9.00
C THR A 22 -1.77 4.71 -9.84
N VAL A 23 -2.94 4.72 -9.20
CA VAL A 23 -4.21 5.03 -9.89
C VAL A 23 -4.28 6.52 -10.25
N GLY A 24 -3.76 7.40 -9.39
CA GLY A 24 -3.65 8.84 -9.61
C GLY A 24 -2.91 9.23 -10.89
N VAL A 25 -1.93 8.42 -11.30
CA VAL A 25 -1.15 8.63 -12.54
C VAL A 25 -2.05 8.68 -13.78
N ASP A 26 -3.15 7.92 -13.81
CA ASP A 26 -4.08 7.93 -14.95
C ASP A 26 -4.76 9.30 -15.11
N PHE A 27 -5.06 9.98 -14.01
CA PHE A 27 -5.66 11.32 -14.04
C PHE A 27 -4.71 12.37 -14.62
N ILE A 28 -3.39 12.15 -14.52
CA ILE A 28 -2.35 13.04 -15.05
C ILE A 28 -2.05 12.68 -16.52
N GLY A 29 -2.67 11.63 -17.07
CA GLY A 29 -2.45 11.19 -18.45
C GLY A 29 -1.06 10.61 -18.68
N ALA A 30 -0.35 10.24 -17.60
CA ALA A 30 0.99 9.71 -17.67
C ALA A 30 0.94 8.22 -18.05
N GLY A 31 1.23 7.93 -19.32
CA GLY A 31 1.18 6.58 -19.89
C GLY A 31 -0.16 6.31 -20.55
N ARG A 32 -0.21 6.48 -21.88
CA ARG A 32 -1.38 6.19 -22.74
C ARG A 32 -1.59 4.68 -22.92
N TRP A 33 -1.73 3.96 -21.82
CA TRP A 33 -2.05 2.54 -21.82
C TRP A 33 -3.57 2.38 -21.93
N SER A 34 -4.02 1.43 -22.74
CA SER A 34 -5.42 1.03 -22.73
C SER A 34 -5.65 0.09 -21.53
N GLY A 35 -6.33 0.58 -20.50
CA GLY A 35 -6.60 -0.17 -19.27
C GLY A 35 -5.42 -0.17 -18.28
N PHE A 36 -5.29 -1.25 -17.50
CA PHE A 36 -4.30 -1.34 -16.41
C PHE A 36 -2.85 -1.37 -16.91
N GLY A 37 -2.16 -0.25 -16.77
CA GLY A 37 -0.78 -0.07 -17.20
C GLY A 37 0.23 -0.88 -16.37
N PRO A 38 1.47 -1.08 -16.86
CA PRO A 38 2.51 -1.82 -16.13
C PRO A 38 2.77 -1.27 -14.73
N LEU A 39 2.79 0.06 -14.58
CA LEU A 39 3.00 0.74 -13.30
C LEU A 39 1.92 0.37 -12.28
N GLN A 40 0.67 0.31 -12.71
CA GLN A 40 -0.45 -0.03 -11.83
C GLN A 40 -0.43 -1.50 -11.42
N ARG A 41 -0.08 -2.41 -12.34
CA ARG A 41 0.06 -3.84 -12.00
C ARG A 41 1.13 -4.05 -10.94
N ILE A 42 2.28 -3.40 -11.08
CA ILE A 42 3.39 -3.48 -10.13
C ILE A 42 2.99 -2.78 -8.81
N GLY A 43 2.45 -1.57 -8.90
CA GLY A 43 2.02 -0.79 -7.74
C GLY A 43 0.99 -1.51 -6.88
N ILE A 44 -0.08 -2.02 -7.49
CA ILE A 44 -1.10 -2.81 -6.80
C ILE A 44 -0.51 -4.15 -6.32
N GLY A 45 0.24 -4.84 -7.17
CA GLY A 45 0.84 -6.13 -6.86
C GLY A 45 1.76 -6.09 -5.64
N LEU A 46 2.50 -5.00 -5.45
CA LEU A 46 3.34 -4.78 -4.26
C LEU A 46 2.54 -4.25 -3.08
N SER A 47 1.55 -3.38 -3.31
CA SER A 47 0.78 -2.76 -2.22
C SER A 47 -0.14 -3.74 -1.50
N LEU A 48 -0.74 -4.70 -2.22
CA LEU A 48 -1.61 -5.72 -1.62
C LEU A 48 -0.92 -6.55 -0.51
N PRO A 49 0.21 -7.23 -0.74
CA PRO A 49 0.91 -7.96 0.30
C PRO A 49 1.42 -7.04 1.42
N THR A 50 1.81 -5.80 1.12
CA THR A 50 2.16 -4.80 2.15
C THR A 50 0.97 -4.50 3.06
N ILE A 51 -0.23 -4.27 2.51
CA ILE A 51 -1.44 -4.04 3.31
C ILE A 51 -1.78 -5.26 4.15
N VAL A 52 -1.69 -6.48 3.59
CA VAL A 52 -1.91 -7.72 4.34
C VAL A 52 -0.93 -7.83 5.52
N ALA A 53 0.36 -7.57 5.29
CA ALA A 53 1.35 -7.56 6.36
C ALA A 53 1.03 -6.52 7.45
N GLY A 54 0.60 -5.32 7.05
CA GLY A 54 0.14 -4.28 7.98
C GLY A 54 -1.08 -4.71 8.81
N CYS A 55 -2.08 -5.36 8.19
CA CYS A 55 -3.23 -5.92 8.91
C CYS A 55 -2.83 -7.00 9.92
N ILE A 56 -1.87 -7.87 9.57
CA ILE A 56 -1.32 -8.87 10.49
C ILE A 56 -0.66 -8.18 11.69
N LEU A 57 0.15 -7.15 11.45
CA LEU A 57 0.79 -6.37 12.51
C LEU A 57 -0.22 -5.68 13.45
N ILE A 58 -1.30 -5.13 12.90
CA ILE A 58 -2.40 -4.54 13.69
C ILE A 58 -3.01 -5.60 14.63
N ARG A 59 -3.22 -6.82 14.13
CA ARG A 59 -3.78 -7.93 14.91
C ARG A 59 -2.83 -8.41 16.01
N LEU A 60 -1.52 -8.36 15.79
CA LEU A 60 -0.50 -8.72 16.80
C LEU A 60 -0.43 -7.75 17.99
N GLY A 61 -1.07 -6.58 17.87
CA GLY A 61 -1.38 -5.71 19.00
C GLY A 61 -0.20 -4.90 19.54
N ASN A 62 -0.22 -4.61 20.85
CA ASN A 62 0.65 -3.63 21.50
C ASN A 62 1.99 -4.19 21.96
N ARG A 63 2.50 -5.24 21.31
CA ARG A 63 3.87 -5.71 21.54
C ARG A 63 4.84 -4.71 20.89
N PRO A 64 6.04 -4.48 21.46
CA PRO A 64 7.04 -3.65 20.80
C PRO A 64 7.37 -4.25 19.42
N ALA A 65 7.50 -3.38 18.42
CA ALA A 65 7.81 -3.74 17.04
C ALA A 65 9.16 -4.46 16.94
#